data_AF-A0A7H1BHL5-F1
#
_entry.id   AF-A0A7H1BHL5-F1
#
_cell.length_a   1.000
_cell.length_b   1.000
_cell.length_c   1.000
_cell.angle_alpha   90.00
_cell.angle_beta   90.00
_cell.angle_gamma   90.00
#
_symmetry.space_group_name_H-M   'P 1'
#
loop_
_entity.id
_entity.type
_entity.pdbx_description
1 polymer ?
#
loop_
_entity_poly.entity_id
_entity_poly.type
_entity_poly.pdbx_seq_one_letter_code
_entity_poly.pdbx_strand_id
1 'polypeptide(L)'
;MTWFEQVRAAEEAGDWDAAIALVSVHAECYSVDHTAHDHHLWHMDLLARAGRLAELQDLARVDVHARRRLNRELRDRGLEDKLHERAAGGDRDALYTLVRLLCGTGRTERAREAVTEIAPEDQHAQGILTGSEPSSGR
;
A
#
# COMPACT_ATOMS: atom_id res chain seq x y z
N MET A 1 11.06 -30.08 6.98
CA MET A 1 10.56 -28.92 6.21
C MET A 1 10.68 -27.71 7.11
N THR A 2 11.39 -26.68 6.68
CA THR A 2 11.50 -25.42 7.43
C THR A 2 10.17 -24.66 7.38
N TRP A 3 9.94 -23.73 8.30
CA TRP A 3 8.70 -22.93 8.28
C TRP A 3 8.61 -22.09 6.97
N PHE A 4 9.74 -21.61 6.45
CA PHE A 4 9.81 -20.95 5.14
C PHE A 4 9.30 -21.86 4.01
N GLU A 5 9.78 -23.10 3.96
CA GLU A 5 9.31 -24.08 2.97
C GLU A 5 7.80 -24.36 3.10
N GLN A 6 7.26 -24.35 4.33
CA GLN A 6 5.82 -24.50 4.57
C GLN A 6 5.02 -23.31 4.05
N VAL A 7 5.50 -22.07 4.26
CA VAL A 7 4.84 -20.88 3.71
C VAL A 7 4.84 -20.94 2.19
N ARG A 8 5.98 -21.28 1.57
CA ARG A 8 6.08 -21.38 0.10
C ARG A 8 5.13 -22.43 -0.47
N ALA A 9 5.05 -23.60 0.17
CA ALA A 9 4.10 -24.63 -0.22
C ALA A 9 2.64 -24.16 -0.09
N ALA A 10 2.32 -23.43 0.98
CA ALA A 10 0.99 -22.86 1.17
C ALA A 10 0.65 -21.80 0.10
N GLU A 11 1.59 -20.90 -0.22
CA GLU A 11 1.42 -19.93 -1.31
C GLU A 11 1.17 -20.61 -2.67
N GLU A 12 1.93 -21.66 -3.00
CA GLU A 12 1.79 -22.43 -4.24
C GLU A 12 0.45 -23.17 -4.32
N ALA A 13 -0.05 -23.64 -3.17
CA ALA A 13 -1.37 -24.25 -3.05
C ALA A 13 -2.52 -23.24 -3.04
N GLY A 14 -2.24 -21.94 -2.92
CA GLY A 14 -3.24 -20.89 -2.71
C GLY A 14 -3.87 -20.89 -1.32
N ASP A 15 -3.27 -21.59 -0.36
CA ASP A 15 -3.68 -21.59 1.05
C ASP A 15 -3.12 -20.35 1.75
N TRP A 16 -3.74 -19.22 1.46
CA TRP A 16 -3.31 -17.92 1.97
C TRP A 16 -3.41 -17.83 3.50
N ASP A 17 -4.40 -18.47 4.11
CA ASP A 17 -4.59 -18.43 5.56
C ASP A 17 -3.43 -19.12 6.29
N ALA A 18 -3.01 -20.30 5.80
CA ALA A 18 -1.83 -20.97 6.34
C ALA A 18 -0.55 -20.16 6.13
N ALA A 19 -0.35 -19.60 4.93
CA ALA A 19 0.82 -18.77 4.63
C ALA A 19 0.90 -17.54 5.55
N ILE A 20 -0.21 -16.81 5.72
CA ILE A 20 -0.29 -15.62 6.57
C ILE A 20 -0.02 -15.98 8.03
N ALA A 21 -0.68 -17.03 8.55
CA ALA A 21 -0.51 -17.43 9.95
C ALA A 21 0.94 -17.78 10.26
N LEU A 22 1.62 -18.50 9.37
CA LEU A 22 3.02 -18.88 9.51
C LEU A 22 3.97 -17.67 9.49
N VAL A 23 3.81 -16.73 8.55
CA VAL A 23 4.70 -15.55 8.47
C VAL A 23 4.46 -14.57 9.62
N SER A 24 3.20 -14.36 10.02
CA SER A 24 2.83 -13.33 11.01
C SER A 24 3.51 -13.50 12.37
N VAL A 25 3.86 -14.73 12.75
CA VAL A 25 4.55 -15.03 14.02
C VAL A 25 5.99 -14.52 14.03
N HIS A 26 6.58 -14.33 12.85
CA HIS A 26 7.96 -13.90 12.67
C HIS A 26 8.08 -12.44 12.20
N ALA A 27 6.95 -11.74 12.06
CA ALA A 27 6.86 -10.40 11.49
C ALA A 27 6.94 -9.31 12.57
N GLU A 28 7.93 -8.42 12.45
CA GLU A 28 8.06 -7.26 13.33
C GLU A 28 8.33 -5.98 12.53
N CYS A 29 7.43 -4.99 12.64
CA CYS A 29 7.51 -3.75 11.86
C CYS A 29 8.78 -2.93 12.12
N TYR A 30 9.17 -2.73 13.38
CA TYR A 30 10.31 -1.90 13.77
C TYR A 30 11.40 -2.72 14.46
N SER A 31 11.73 -3.90 13.92
CA SER A 31 12.83 -4.70 14.43
C SER A 31 14.17 -4.19 13.96
N VAL A 32 15.19 -4.30 14.82
CA VAL A 32 16.60 -4.13 14.42
C VAL A 32 17.12 -5.34 13.65
N ASP A 33 16.44 -6.49 13.77
CA ASP A 33 16.69 -7.65 12.93
C ASP A 33 16.03 -7.45 11.57
N HIS A 34 16.87 -7.27 10.54
CA HIS A 34 16.43 -7.14 9.16
C HIS A 34 15.58 -8.33 8.70
N THR A 35 15.82 -9.53 9.23
CA THR A 35 15.07 -10.73 8.88
C THR A 35 13.62 -10.64 9.36
N ALA A 36 13.42 -10.22 10.61
CA ALA A 36 12.08 -10.03 11.18
C ALA A 36 11.32 -8.88 10.49
N HIS A 37 12.05 -7.84 10.07
CA HIS A 37 11.48 -6.77 9.24
C HIS A 37 11.08 -7.27 7.84
N ASP A 38 11.91 -8.08 7.19
CA ASP A 38 11.59 -8.67 5.88
C ASP A 38 10.36 -9.58 5.95
N HIS A 39 10.21 -10.36 7.03
CA HIS A 39 9.00 -11.13 7.28
C HIS A 39 7.77 -10.25 7.46
N HIS A 40 7.93 -9.07 8.08
CA HIS A 40 6.85 -8.10 8.18
C HIS A 40 6.40 -7.59 6.82
N LEU A 41 7.34 -7.25 5.95
CA LEU A 41 7.02 -6.86 4.57
C LEU A 41 6.35 -8.00 3.81
N TRP A 42 6.79 -9.23 4.01
CA TRP A 42 6.19 -10.42 3.41
C TRP A 42 4.76 -10.64 3.90
N HIS A 43 4.50 -10.48 5.19
CA HIS A 43 3.16 -10.57 5.75
C HIS A 43 2.20 -9.56 5.08
N MET A 44 2.62 -8.31 4.89
CA MET A 44 1.81 -7.31 4.19
C MET A 44 1.51 -7.70 2.74
N ASP A 45 2.49 -8.29 2.04
CA ASP A 45 2.29 -8.75 0.67
C ASP A 45 1.32 -9.94 0.58
N LEU A 46 1.42 -10.88 1.52
CA LEU A 46 0.50 -12.02 1.59
C LEU A 46 -0.95 -11.56 1.80
N LEU A 47 -1.19 -10.62 2.71
CA LEU A 47 -2.54 -10.06 2.92
C LEU A 47 -3.08 -9.41 1.64
N ALA A 48 -2.24 -8.68 0.91
CA ALA A 48 -2.65 -8.02 -0.33
C ALA A 48 -2.97 -9.02 -1.45
N ARG A 49 -2.11 -10.03 -1.64
CA ARG A 49 -2.30 -11.11 -2.63
C ARG A 49 -3.53 -11.97 -2.32
N ALA A 50 -3.81 -12.21 -1.04
CA ALA A 50 -5.03 -12.87 -0.58
C ALA A 50 -6.29 -11.99 -0.71
N GLY A 51 -6.15 -10.71 -1.07
CA GLY A 51 -7.26 -9.76 -1.15
C GLY A 51 -7.85 -9.35 0.21
N ARG A 52 -7.13 -9.59 1.30
CA ARG A 52 -7.55 -9.28 2.69
C ARG A 52 -7.35 -7.79 3.00
N LEU A 53 -7.99 -6.93 2.20
CA LEU A 53 -7.84 -5.47 2.29
C LEU A 53 -8.33 -4.88 3.60
N ALA A 54 -9.36 -5.48 4.22
CA ALA A 54 -9.88 -5.03 5.51
C ALA A 54 -8.82 -5.14 6.62
N GLU A 55 -8.07 -6.23 6.65
CA GLU A 55 -7.00 -6.44 7.64
C GLU A 55 -5.80 -5.54 7.38
N LEU A 56 -5.41 -5.36 6.12
CA LEU A 56 -4.41 -4.35 5.76
C LEU A 56 -4.86 -2.95 6.18
N GLN A 57 -6.15 -2.64 6.07
CA GLN A 57 -6.69 -1.35 6.47
C GLN A 57 -6.66 -1.15 7.98
N ASP A 58 -6.89 -2.19 8.77
CA ASP A 58 -6.78 -2.11 10.23
C ASP A 58 -5.33 -1.94 10.67
N LEU A 59 -4.39 -2.69 10.06
CA LEU A 59 -2.96 -2.53 10.32
C LEU A 59 -2.45 -1.14 9.90
N ALA A 60 -2.89 -0.63 8.75
CA ALA A 60 -2.48 0.66 8.19
C ALA A 60 -2.75 1.87 9.10
N ARG A 61 -3.56 1.72 10.16
CA ARG A 61 -3.81 2.76 11.16
C ARG A 61 -2.55 3.06 11.99
N VAL A 62 -1.74 2.04 12.25
CA VAL A 62 -0.54 2.13 13.11
C VAL A 62 0.74 1.75 12.38
N ASP A 63 0.62 1.08 11.23
CA ASP A 63 1.74 0.52 10.48
C ASP A 63 1.92 1.22 9.13
N VAL A 64 3.10 1.83 8.95
CA VAL A 64 3.43 2.56 7.71
C VAL A 64 3.60 1.63 6.50
N HIS A 65 4.08 0.40 6.69
CA HIS A 65 4.25 -0.56 5.60
C HIS A 65 2.91 -1.12 5.15
N ALA A 66 2.01 -1.42 6.10
CA ALA A 66 0.63 -1.79 5.78
C ALA A 66 -0.08 -0.67 5.01
N ARG A 67 0.07 0.59 5.46
CA ARG A 67 -0.52 1.76 4.79
C ARG A 67 -0.02 1.91 3.35
N ARG A 68 1.30 1.85 3.14
CA ARG A 68 1.89 1.92 1.79
C ARG A 68 1.46 0.75 0.91
N ARG A 69 1.47 -0.47 1.45
CA ARG A 69 1.06 -1.67 0.71
C ARG A 69 -0.40 -1.63 0.31
N LEU A 70 -1.28 -1.16 1.20
CA LEU A 70 -2.70 -0.95 0.92
C LEU A 70 -2.90 0.11 -0.16
N ASN A 71 -2.28 1.30 -0.05
CA ASN A 71 -2.41 2.35 -1.05
C ASN A 71 -1.95 1.86 -2.44
N ARG A 72 -0.84 1.11 -2.49
CA ARG A 72 -0.38 0.45 -3.72
C ARG A 72 -1.41 -0.53 -4.29
N GLU A 73 -1.99 -1.39 -3.43
CA GLU A 73 -2.99 -2.37 -3.86
C GLU A 73 -4.27 -1.70 -4.40
N LEU A 74 -4.74 -0.65 -3.73
CA LEU A 74 -5.89 0.14 -4.18
C LEU A 74 -5.61 0.79 -5.54
N ARG A 75 -4.41 1.33 -5.74
CA ARG A 75 -3.98 1.90 -7.03
C ARG A 75 -3.96 0.85 -8.13
N ASP A 76 -3.31 -0.28 -7.87
CA ASP A 76 -3.11 -1.34 -8.86
C ASP A 76 -4.46 -1.96 -9.27
N ARG A 77 -5.48 -1.90 -8.41
CA ARG A 77 -6.88 -2.27 -8.70
C ARG A 77 -7.76 -1.14 -9.24
N GLY A 78 -7.25 0.09 -9.36
CA GLY A 78 -8.02 1.26 -9.81
C GLY A 78 -9.12 1.71 -8.85
N LEU A 79 -9.00 1.42 -7.55
CA LEU A 79 -9.98 1.77 -6.53
C LEU A 79 -9.82 3.22 -6.06
N GLU A 80 -10.13 4.16 -6.96
CA GLU A 80 -9.97 5.61 -6.77
C GLU A 80 -10.74 6.15 -5.56
N ASP A 81 -12.01 5.76 -5.42
CA ASP A 81 -12.86 6.22 -4.31
C ASP A 81 -12.26 5.85 -2.96
N LYS A 82 -11.62 4.67 -2.87
CA LYS A 82 -10.95 4.22 -1.65
C LYS A 82 -9.66 4.98 -1.35
N LEU A 83 -8.89 5.33 -2.38
CA LEU A 83 -7.74 6.21 -2.20
C LEU A 83 -8.19 7.62 -1.79
N HIS A 84 -9.28 8.12 -2.38
CA HIS A 84 -9.85 9.43 -2.04
C HIS A 84 -10.36 9.48 -0.59
N GLU A 85 -11.14 8.48 -0.15
CA GLU A 85 -11.61 8.37 1.25
C GLU A 85 -10.45 8.43 2.24
N ARG A 86 -9.37 7.68 1.97
CA ARG A 86 -8.19 7.66 2.83
C ARG A 86 -7.45 8.98 2.84
N ALA A 87 -7.27 9.59 1.66
CA ALA A 87 -6.63 10.89 1.51
C ALA A 87 -7.39 11.99 2.26
N ALA A 88 -8.72 12.02 2.12
CA ALA A 88 -9.60 12.92 2.88
C ALA A 88 -9.53 12.66 4.40
N GLY A 89 -9.27 11.41 4.81
CA GLY A 89 -8.98 11.04 6.20
C GLY A 89 -7.57 11.44 6.69
N GLY A 90 -6.77 12.12 5.88
CA GLY A 90 -5.44 12.62 6.23
C GLY A 90 -4.27 11.75 5.79
N ASP A 91 -4.51 10.65 5.06
CA ASP A 91 -3.44 9.83 4.48
C ASP A 91 -2.82 10.50 3.24
N ARG A 92 -1.75 11.27 3.45
CA ARG A 92 -1.02 11.95 2.36
C ARG A 92 -0.45 10.98 1.33
N ASP A 93 0.00 9.80 1.73
CA ASP A 93 0.50 8.79 0.78
C ASP A 93 -0.63 8.31 -0.15
N ALA A 94 -1.87 8.22 0.35
CA ALA A 94 -3.05 7.90 -0.46
C ALA A 94 -3.37 9.03 -1.45
N LEU A 95 -3.24 10.31 -1.05
CA LEU A 95 -3.41 11.45 -1.96
C LEU A 95 -2.42 11.38 -3.11
N TYR A 96 -1.13 11.20 -2.82
CA TYR A 96 -0.10 11.14 -3.87
C TYR A 96 -0.33 9.95 -4.81
N THR A 97 -0.76 8.82 -4.24
CA THR A 97 -1.08 7.61 -5.00
C THR A 97 -2.29 7.83 -5.92
N LEU A 98 -3.34 8.50 -5.45
CA LEU A 98 -4.51 8.89 -6.24
C LEU A 98 -4.12 9.83 -7.39
N VAL A 99 -3.33 10.86 -7.12
CA VAL A 99 -2.88 11.82 -8.13
C VAL A 99 -2.06 11.09 -9.21
N ARG A 100 -1.12 10.22 -8.83
CA ARG A 100 -0.33 9.42 -9.78
C ARG A 100 -1.22 8.50 -10.62
N LEU A 101 -2.23 7.86 -10.03
CA LEU A 101 -3.19 7.01 -10.75
C LEU A 101 -3.97 7.81 -11.81
N LEU A 102 -4.52 8.96 -11.40
CA LEU A 102 -5.33 9.81 -12.27
C LEU A 102 -4.49 10.41 -13.40
N CYS A 103 -3.32 10.96 -13.11
CA CYS A 103 -2.40 11.46 -14.13
C CYS A 103 -1.93 10.35 -15.08
N GLY A 104 -1.53 9.19 -14.54
CA GLY A 104 -1.09 8.04 -15.34
C GLY A 104 -2.16 7.46 -16.27
N THR A 105 -3.44 7.78 -16.01
CA THR A 105 -4.58 7.40 -16.85
C THR A 105 -5.14 8.58 -17.67
N GLY A 106 -4.42 9.70 -17.76
CA GLY A 106 -4.78 10.87 -18.57
C GLY A 106 -5.88 11.76 -17.96
N ARG A 107 -6.25 11.54 -16.69
CA ARG A 107 -7.31 12.26 -15.98
C ARG A 107 -6.75 13.37 -15.09
N THR A 108 -5.89 14.20 -15.65
CA THR A 108 -5.18 15.27 -14.92
C THR A 108 -6.11 16.30 -14.28
N GLU A 109 -7.25 16.62 -14.92
CA GLU A 109 -8.24 17.53 -14.32
C GLU A 109 -8.84 16.95 -13.03
N ARG A 110 -9.20 15.67 -13.05
CA ARG A 110 -9.69 14.96 -11.85
C ARG A 110 -8.62 14.90 -10.75
N ALA A 111 -7.35 14.73 -11.16
CA ALA A 111 -6.23 14.76 -10.22
C ALA A 111 -6.09 16.14 -9.57
N ARG A 112 -6.24 17.23 -10.34
CA ARG A 112 -6.21 18.60 -9.83
C ARG A 112 -7.35 18.86 -8.86
N GLU A 113 -8.57 18.45 -9.21
CA GLU A 113 -9.73 18.55 -8.33
C GLU A 113 -9.47 17.88 -6.97
N ALA A 114 -8.96 16.64 -6.97
CA ALA A 114 -8.66 15.91 -5.74
C ALA A 114 -7.64 16.63 -4.86
N VAL A 115 -6.58 17.22 -5.44
CA VAL A 115 -5.59 18.00 -4.68
C VAL A 115 -6.22 19.28 -4.11
N THR A 116 -6.98 20.01 -4.92
CA THR A 116 -7.65 21.25 -4.49
C THR A 116 -8.66 20.99 -3.37
N GLU A 117 -9.39 19.88 -3.44
CA GLU A 117 -10.38 19.49 -2.44
C GLU A 117 -9.72 19.05 -1.13
N ILE A 118 -8.71 18.18 -1.20
CA ILE A 118 -8.16 17.49 -0.02
C ILE A 118 -7.03 18.28 0.64
N ALA A 119 -6.09 18.80 -0.15
CA ALA A 119 -4.88 19.43 0.36
C ALA A 119 -4.32 20.45 -0.65
N PRO A 120 -4.99 21.61 -0.83
CA PRO A 120 -4.63 22.57 -1.88
C PRO A 120 -3.20 23.12 -1.74
N GLU A 121 -2.69 23.18 -0.51
CA GLU A 121 -1.36 23.69 -0.18
C GLU A 121 -0.25 22.61 -0.20
N ASP A 122 -0.59 21.35 -0.50
CA ASP A 122 0.39 20.26 -0.51
C ASP A 122 1.31 20.35 -1.73
N GLN A 123 2.51 20.89 -1.51
CA GLN A 123 3.51 21.12 -2.56
C GLN A 123 3.94 19.83 -3.28
N HIS A 124 3.92 18.68 -2.60
CA HIS A 124 4.31 17.42 -3.22
C HIS A 124 3.22 16.93 -4.18
N ALA A 125 1.95 16.99 -3.74
CA ALA A 125 0.82 16.68 -4.61
C ALA A 125 0.75 17.60 -5.85
N GLN A 126 1.01 18.90 -5.68
CA GLN A 126 1.12 19.86 -6.78
C GLN A 126 2.33 19.55 -7.70
N GLY A 127 3.45 19.10 -7.13
CA GLY A 127 4.63 18.66 -7.88
C GLY A 127 4.33 17.48 -8.81
N ILE A 128 3.55 16.50 -8.32
CA ILE A 128 3.10 15.36 -9.14
C ILE A 128 2.25 15.84 -10.33
N LEU A 129 1.30 16.77 -10.10
CA LEU A 129 0.41 17.30 -11.15
C LEU A 129 1.19 17.98 -12.28
N THR A 130 2.27 18.68 -11.95
CA THR A 130 3.08 19.43 -12.92
C THR A 130 4.13 18.56 -13.62
N GLY A 131 4.25 17.28 -13.24
CA GLY A 131 5.27 16.38 -13.78
C GLY A 131 6.71 16.78 -13.39
N SER A 132 6.87 17.64 -12.38
CA SER A 132 8.17 18.15 -11.93
C SER A 132 8.88 17.20 -10.97
N GLU A 133 8.29 16.05 -10.63
CA GLU A 133 8.91 15.05 -9.78
C GLU A 133 9.93 14.19 -10.54
N PRO A 134 11.13 13.94 -9.98
CA PRO A 134 11.97 12.84 -10.44
C PRO A 134 11.22 11.53 -10.18
N SER A 135 11.04 10.73 -11.24
CA SER A 135 10.45 9.38 -11.19
C SER A 135 11.13 8.56 -10.10
N SER A 136 10.53 8.49 -8.90
CA SER A 136 10.96 7.57 -7.85
C SER A 136 10.49 6.18 -8.27
N GLY A 137 11.43 5.44 -8.87
CA GLY A 137 11.21 4.10 -9.39
C GLY A 137 10.84 3.10 -8.30
N ARG A 138 9.78 2.34 -8.61
CA ARG A 138 9.38 0.97 -8.21
C ARG A 138 9.71 0.43 -6.82
#